data_AF-A0A853F917-F1
#
_entry.id   AF-A0A853F917-F1
#
_cell.length_a   1.000
_cell.length_b   1.000
_cell.length_c   1.000
_cell.angle_alpha   90.00
_cell.angle_beta   90.00
_cell.angle_gamma   90.00
#
_symmetry.space_group_name_H-M   'P 1'
#
loop_
_entity.id
_entity.type
_entity.pdbx_description
1 polymer ?
#
loop_
_entity_poly.entity_id
_entity_poly.type
_entity_poly.pdbx_seq_one_letter_code
_entity_poly.pdbx_strand_id
1 'polypeptide(L)'
;MCLCRWGPPRVCLGPLLFLVYINDIGDKLLSLSRLFADDTSLGYASQDEDQIKYVINHDLHELGDWSKRWLMSFNPDKTEIMLFKNVENSTNFNFYFDGKLIPLKSNHKHLGITFSEEAKWNKHVANLIKSVSKHICVLRKLKYKLNRKI
;
A
#
# COMPACT_ATOMS: atom_id res chain seq x y z
N MET A 1 -18.88 -2.33 -5.76
CA MET A 1 -20.31 -2.34 -5.38
C MET A 1 -21.09 -2.99 -6.52
N CYS A 2 -21.24 -4.32 -6.49
CA CYS A 2 -21.89 -5.05 -7.58
C CYS A 2 -23.39 -5.07 -7.33
N LEU A 3 -24.13 -4.31 -8.14
CA LEU A 3 -25.59 -4.39 -8.23
C LEU A 3 -25.95 -5.58 -9.14
N CYS A 4 -26.30 -6.72 -8.55
CA CYS A 4 -26.98 -7.79 -9.27
C CYS A 4 -28.49 -7.50 -9.28
N ARG A 5 -28.98 -6.85 -10.34
CA ARG A 5 -30.41 -6.81 -10.65
C ARG A 5 -30.74 -8.03 -11.53
N TRP A 6 -31.69 -8.85 -11.05
CA TRP A 6 -32.37 -9.98 -11.71
C TRP A 6 -31.64 -11.34 -11.75
N GLY A 7 -31.76 -12.11 -10.67
CA GLY A 7 -31.40 -13.54 -10.56
C GLY A 7 -31.42 -13.99 -9.08
N PRO A 8 -31.53 -15.31 -8.78
CA PRO A 8 -31.47 -15.80 -7.38
C PRO A 8 -30.19 -15.29 -6.71
N PRO A 9 -30.19 -15.00 -5.39
CA PRO A 9 -29.05 -14.38 -4.71
C PRO A 9 -27.82 -15.26 -4.88
N ARG A 10 -26.98 -14.91 -5.87
CA ARG A 10 -25.67 -15.50 -6.04
C ARG A 10 -24.89 -15.02 -4.83
N VAL A 11 -24.74 -15.91 -3.86
CA VAL A 11 -23.87 -15.67 -2.71
C VAL A 11 -22.50 -15.37 -3.33
N CYS A 12 -22.06 -14.12 -3.27
CA CYS A 12 -20.76 -13.70 -3.77
C CYS A 12 -19.70 -14.20 -2.77
N LEU A 13 -19.56 -15.53 -2.68
CA LEU A 13 -18.65 -16.20 -1.77
C LEU A 13 -17.20 -16.07 -2.20
N GLY A 14 -16.92 -15.71 -3.46
CA GLY A 14 -15.55 -15.57 -3.96
C GLY A 14 -14.67 -14.70 -3.06
N PRO A 15 -15.04 -13.42 -2.80
CA PRO A 15 -14.28 -12.56 -1.90
C PRO A 15 -14.18 -13.07 -0.46
N LEU A 16 -15.26 -13.69 0.06
CA LEU A 16 -15.26 -14.23 1.42
C LEU A 16 -14.34 -15.45 1.55
N LEU A 17 -14.41 -16.36 0.59
CA LEU A 17 -13.59 -17.56 0.55
C LEU A 17 -12.12 -17.22 0.33
N PHE A 18 -11.84 -16.21 -0.50
CA PHE A 18 -10.49 -15.66 -0.64
C PHE A 18 -9.96 -15.10 0.68
N LEU A 19 -10.79 -14.38 1.45
CA LEU A 19 -10.39 -13.85 2.76
C LEU A 19 -10.05 -14.97 3.75
N VAL A 20 -10.84 -16.04 3.77
CA VAL A 20 -10.56 -17.24 4.59
C VAL A 20 -9.29 -17.94 4.11
N TYR A 21 -9.06 -17.98 2.80
CA TYR A 21 -7.89 -18.61 2.19
C TYR A 21 -6.57 -17.91 2.55
N ILE A 22 -6.56 -16.58 2.61
CA ILE A 22 -5.35 -15.81 2.96
C ILE A 22 -5.14 -15.59 4.45
N ASN A 23 -6.06 -16.09 5.30
CA ASN A 23 -6.10 -15.72 6.72
C ASN A 23 -4.88 -16.18 7.52
N ASP A 24 -4.16 -17.22 7.05
CA ASP A 24 -2.97 -17.78 7.71
C ASP A 24 -1.65 -17.09 7.31
N ILE A 25 -1.68 -16.15 6.36
CA ILE A 25 -0.47 -15.46 5.87
C ILE A 25 0.28 -14.72 6.99
N GLY A 26 -0.44 -14.27 8.02
CA GLY A 26 0.10 -13.51 9.14
C GLY A 26 0.69 -14.35 10.27
N ASP A 27 0.43 -15.67 10.30
CA ASP A 27 0.72 -16.52 11.47
C ASP A 27 2.21 -16.57 11.85
N LYS A 28 3.08 -16.33 10.86
CA LYS A 28 4.54 -16.37 11.01
C LYS A 28 5.23 -15.03 10.86
N LEU A 29 4.48 -13.95 10.62
CA LEU A 29 5.04 -12.63 10.41
C LEU A 29 5.30 -11.96 11.76
N LEU A 30 6.47 -11.33 11.88
CA LEU A 30 6.87 -10.58 13.07
C LEU A 30 6.41 -9.13 13.02
N SER A 31 6.24 -8.58 11.81
CA SER A 31 5.78 -7.22 11.56
C SER A 31 4.25 -7.12 11.51
N LEU A 32 3.75 -5.88 11.57
CA LEU A 32 2.34 -5.60 11.36
C LEU A 32 1.99 -5.83 9.88
N SER A 33 1.27 -6.92 9.60
CA SER A 33 0.72 -7.21 8.28
C SER A 33 -0.68 -6.63 8.10
N ARG A 34 -0.90 -5.93 6.99
CA ARG A 34 -2.24 -5.50 6.53
C ARG A 34 -2.51 -6.08 5.16
N LEU A 35 -3.62 -6.79 5.04
CA LEU A 35 -4.06 -7.43 3.81
C LEU A 35 -5.30 -6.70 3.31
N PHE A 36 -5.28 -6.30 2.05
CA PHE A 36 -6.43 -5.70 1.40
C PHE A 36 -6.55 -6.22 -0.03
N ALA A 37 -7.45 -7.18 -0.22
CA ALA A 37 -7.58 -7.92 -1.48
C ALA A 37 -6.23 -8.53 -1.91
N ASP A 38 -5.70 -8.14 -3.06
CA ASP A 38 -4.40 -8.56 -3.59
C ASP A 38 -3.21 -7.74 -3.05
N ASP A 39 -3.47 -6.61 -2.41
CA ASP A 39 -2.43 -5.76 -1.83
C ASP A 39 -2.07 -6.22 -0.41
N THR A 40 -0.79 -6.48 -0.18
CA THR A 40 -0.23 -6.79 1.15
C THR A 40 0.76 -5.71 1.55
N SER A 41 0.66 -5.22 2.79
CA SER A 41 1.56 -4.21 3.35
C SER A 41 2.12 -4.69 4.68
N LEU A 42 3.43 -4.61 4.83
CA LEU A 42 4.15 -4.93 6.06
C LEU A 42 4.66 -3.64 6.71
N GLY A 43 4.65 -3.59 8.05
CA GLY A 43 5.11 -2.44 8.81
C GLY A 43 5.76 -2.84 10.12
N TYR A 44 7.00 -2.40 10.33
CA TYR A 44 7.73 -2.61 11.57
C TYR A 44 8.44 -1.33 11.98
N ALA A 45 8.49 -1.06 13.29
CA ALA A 45 9.13 0.11 13.86
C ALA A 45 10.00 -0.32 15.04
N SER A 46 11.26 0.09 15.03
CA SER A 46 12.22 -0.12 16.11
C SER A 46 13.21 1.05 16.15
N GLN A 47 13.90 1.20 17.28
CA GLN A 47 15.04 2.11 17.40
C GLN A 47 16.34 1.49 16.86
N ASP A 48 16.40 0.15 16.82
CA ASP A 48 17.54 -0.61 16.32
C ASP A 48 17.33 -0.93 14.84
N GLU A 49 18.24 -0.41 14.00
CA GLU A 49 18.18 -0.57 12.56
C GLU A 49 18.44 -2.01 12.10
N ASP A 50 19.27 -2.76 12.82
CA ASP A 50 19.58 -4.14 12.48
C ASP A 50 18.40 -5.06 12.80
N GLN A 51 17.62 -4.74 13.85
CA GLN A 51 16.34 -5.39 14.10
C GLN A 51 15.33 -5.13 12.98
N ILE A 52 15.24 -3.91 12.46
CA ILE A 52 14.36 -3.60 11.32
C ILE A 52 14.75 -4.44 10.10
N LYS A 53 16.06 -4.48 9.78
CA LYS A 53 16.55 -5.29 8.65
C LYS A 53 16.27 -6.76 8.84
N TYR A 54 16.50 -7.29 10.04
CA TYR A 54 16.26 -8.69 10.36
C TYR A 54 14.77 -9.04 10.22
N VAL A 55 13.90 -8.31 10.91
CA VAL A 55 12.45 -8.58 10.93
C VAL A 55 11.84 -8.48 9.54
N ILE A 56 12.15 -7.43 8.78
CA ILE A 56 11.57 -7.27 7.45
C ILE A 56 12.10 -8.34 6.47
N ASN A 57 13.38 -8.68 6.50
CA ASN A 57 13.90 -9.75 5.63
C ASN A 57 13.37 -11.14 6.03
N HIS A 58 13.20 -11.39 7.33
CA HIS A 58 12.53 -12.60 7.83
C HIS A 58 11.11 -12.70 7.29
N ASP A 59 10.33 -11.63 7.40
CA ASP A 59 8.94 -11.63 6.95
C ASP A 59 8.83 -11.75 5.42
N LEU A 60 9.73 -11.14 4.66
CA LEU A 60 9.82 -11.33 3.21
C LEU A 60 10.15 -12.79 2.85
N HIS A 61 11.00 -13.46 3.64
CA HIS A 61 11.31 -14.87 3.45
C HIS A 61 10.09 -15.75 3.73
N GLU A 62 9.43 -15.57 4.88
CA GLU A 62 8.23 -16.33 5.23
C GLU A 62 7.09 -16.08 4.24
N LEU A 63 6.92 -14.85 3.74
CA LEU A 63 5.96 -14.55 2.67
C LEU A 63 6.29 -15.30 1.37
N GLY A 64 7.57 -15.40 1.01
CA GLY A 64 8.02 -16.15 -0.17
C GLY A 64 7.74 -17.65 -0.05
N ASP A 65 7.91 -18.21 1.14
CA ASP A 65 7.61 -19.63 1.39
C ASP A 65 6.10 -19.90 1.47
N TRP A 66 5.34 -19.01 2.12
CA TRP A 66 3.88 -19.06 2.14
C TRP A 66 3.32 -18.97 0.72
N SER A 67 3.85 -18.04 -0.08
CA SER A 67 3.52 -17.84 -1.48
C SER A 67 3.64 -19.12 -2.31
N LYS A 68 4.75 -19.85 -2.16
CA LYS A 68 4.98 -21.13 -2.84
C LYS A 68 4.03 -22.21 -2.36
N ARG A 69 3.78 -22.30 -1.05
CA ARG A 69 2.88 -23.29 -0.44
C ARG A 69 1.43 -23.11 -0.92
N TRP A 70 0.98 -21.87 -1.01
CA TRP A 70 -0.38 -21.52 -1.40
C TRP A 70 -0.53 -21.19 -2.89
N LEU A 71 0.52 -21.41 -3.70
CA LEU A 71 0.50 -21.11 -5.15
C LEU A 71 0.06 -19.66 -5.46
N MET A 72 0.36 -18.75 -4.55
CA MET A 72 0.03 -17.32 -4.60
C MET A 72 1.33 -16.54 -4.83
N SER A 73 1.70 -16.35 -6.08
CA SER A 73 2.95 -15.67 -6.43
C SER A 73 2.85 -14.16 -6.20
N PHE A 74 3.72 -13.62 -5.36
CA PHE A 74 3.93 -12.18 -5.29
C PHE A 74 4.79 -11.71 -6.47
N ASN A 75 4.75 -10.41 -6.76
CA ASN A 75 5.58 -9.82 -7.79
C ASN A 75 6.67 -8.93 -7.16
N PRO A 76 7.90 -9.44 -6.98
CA PRO A 76 8.99 -8.66 -6.38
C PRO A 76 9.31 -7.36 -7.12
N ASP A 77 9.05 -7.30 -8.44
CA ASP A 77 9.34 -6.11 -9.25
C ASP A 77 8.34 -4.97 -8.98
N LYS A 78 7.16 -5.30 -8.44
CA LYS A 78 6.16 -4.31 -7.99
C LYS A 78 6.25 -4.01 -6.49
N THR A 79 7.01 -4.80 -5.75
CA THR A 79 7.23 -4.56 -4.32
C THR A 79 8.11 -3.34 -4.15
N GLU A 80 7.72 -2.46 -3.23
CA GLU A 80 8.44 -1.23 -2.92
C GLU A 80 8.65 -1.17 -1.41
N ILE A 81 9.80 -0.66 -0.98
CA ILE A 81 10.04 -0.41 0.44
C ILE A 81 10.20 1.08 0.66
N MET A 82 9.55 1.55 1.71
CA MET A 82 9.62 2.93 2.15
C MET A 82 10.08 2.95 3.61
N LEU A 83 11.21 3.61 3.85
CA LEU A 83 11.75 3.82 5.17
C LEU A 83 11.29 5.19 5.70
N PHE A 84 10.88 5.25 6.96
CA PHE A 84 10.65 6.50 7.66
C PHE A 84 11.80 6.72 8.64
N LYS A 85 12.59 7.79 8.43
CA LYS A 85 13.70 8.13 9.30
C LYS A 85 13.74 9.62 9.61
N ASN A 86 14.16 9.94 10.83
CA ASN A 86 14.27 11.33 11.30
C ASN A 86 15.71 11.87 11.19
N VAL A 87 16.72 11.00 10.98
CA VAL A 87 18.14 11.37 10.93
C VAL A 87 18.74 10.88 9.62
N GLU A 88 19.59 11.71 8.99
CA GLU A 88 20.36 11.39 7.77
C GLU A 88 21.51 10.40 8.01
N ASN A 89 21.31 9.38 8.86
CA ASN A 89 22.32 8.34 8.97
C ASN A 89 22.27 7.47 7.72
N SER A 90 23.44 7.34 7.09
CA SER A 90 23.67 6.61 5.85
C SER A 90 23.92 5.14 6.16
N THR A 91 22.92 4.45 6.67
CA THR A 91 22.97 2.99 6.76
C THR A 91 22.33 2.40 5.51
N ASN A 92 23.06 1.48 4.88
CA ASN A 92 22.57 0.76 3.72
C ASN A 92 21.50 -0.23 4.18
N PHE A 93 20.26 0.02 3.80
CA PHE A 93 19.14 -0.90 3.98
C PHE A 93 19.00 -1.73 2.71
N ASN A 94 19.33 -3.01 2.81
CA ASN A 94 19.15 -3.97 1.72
C ASN A 94 18.08 -4.98 2.13
N PHE A 95 17.06 -5.10 1.29
CA PHE A 95 15.96 -6.03 1.50
C PHE A 95 15.80 -6.91 0.29
N TYR A 96 15.66 -8.21 0.52
CA TYR A 96 15.60 -9.20 -0.54
C TYR A 96 14.26 -9.93 -0.52
N PHE A 97 13.66 -10.11 -1.68
CA PHE A 97 12.44 -10.88 -1.84
C PHE A 97 12.56 -11.80 -3.06
N ASP A 98 12.42 -13.10 -2.83
CA ASP A 98 12.74 -14.16 -3.80
C ASP A 98 14.11 -13.95 -4.50
N GLY A 99 15.12 -13.54 -3.72
CA GLY A 99 16.49 -13.31 -4.19
C GLY A 99 16.70 -12.01 -4.98
N LYS A 100 15.65 -11.18 -5.17
CA LYS A 100 15.77 -9.86 -5.80
C LYS A 100 15.88 -8.76 -4.76
N LEU A 101 16.78 -7.80 -4.98
CA LEU A 101 16.89 -6.60 -4.16
C LEU A 101 15.70 -5.67 -4.43
N ILE A 102 14.94 -5.32 -3.40
CA ILE A 102 13.81 -4.38 -3.52
C ILE A 102 14.32 -2.94 -3.46
N PRO A 103 13.94 -2.06 -4.40
CA PRO A 103 14.34 -0.67 -4.37
C PRO A 103 13.65 0.11 -3.24
N LEU A 104 14.44 0.94 -2.56
CA LEU A 104 13.94 1.94 -1.62
C LEU A 104 13.32 3.11 -2.37
N LYS A 105 12.11 3.52 -1.99
CA LYS A 105 11.44 4.70 -2.54
C LYS A 105 11.25 5.76 -1.46
N SER A 106 11.63 6.99 -1.80
CA SER A 106 11.44 8.15 -0.91
C SER A 106 9.99 8.61 -0.83
N ASN A 107 9.14 8.24 -1.80
CA ASN A 107 7.71 8.54 -1.79
C ASN A 107 6.92 7.37 -2.33
N HIS A 108 5.82 7.05 -1.66
CA HIS A 108 4.90 6.01 -2.06
C HIS A 108 3.46 6.50 -1.96
N LYS A 109 2.61 6.12 -2.92
CA LYS A 109 1.19 6.47 -2.91
C LYS A 109 0.37 5.24 -2.54
N HIS A 110 -0.14 5.22 -1.32
CA HIS A 110 -0.95 4.12 -0.80
C HIS A 110 -2.40 4.58 -0.63
N LEU A 111 -3.34 3.90 -1.29
CA LEU A 111 -4.79 4.16 -1.21
C LEU A 111 -5.20 5.65 -1.40
N GLY A 112 -4.45 6.39 -2.21
CA GLY A 112 -4.71 7.82 -2.48
C GLY A 112 -3.95 8.80 -1.58
N ILE A 113 -3.33 8.33 -0.51
CA ILE A 113 -2.47 9.11 0.37
C ILE A 113 -1.03 9.02 -0.15
N THR A 114 -0.30 10.14 -0.11
CA THR A 114 1.12 10.17 -0.53
C THR A 114 2.00 10.25 0.70
N PHE A 115 2.75 9.19 0.96
CA PHE A 115 3.74 9.14 2.02
C PHE A 115 5.08 9.65 1.51
N SER A 116 5.82 10.35 2.37
CA SER A 116 7.20 10.79 2.12
C SER A 116 8.13 10.28 3.24
N GLU A 117 9.39 9.98 2.89
CA GLU A 117 10.41 9.44 3.80
C GLU A 117 10.61 10.29 5.06
N GLU A 118 10.49 11.61 4.91
CA GLU A 118 10.55 12.59 6.01
C GLU A 118 9.32 12.58 6.93
N ALA A 119 8.33 11.70 6.66
CA ALA A 119 7.02 11.68 7.31
C ALA A 119 6.27 13.03 7.27
N LYS A 120 6.59 13.89 6.29
CA LYS A 120 5.94 15.19 6.10
C LYS A 120 4.80 15.11 5.09
N TRP A 121 3.77 15.93 5.33
CA TRP A 121 2.58 16.00 4.48
C TRP A 121 2.69 16.96 3.31
N ASN A 122 3.79 17.71 3.18
CA ASN A 122 3.95 18.77 2.19
C ASN A 122 3.69 18.30 0.76
N LYS A 123 4.25 17.14 0.37
CA LYS A 123 4.04 16.56 -0.97
C LYS A 123 2.59 16.14 -1.20
N HIS A 124 1.97 15.54 -0.19
CA HIS A 124 0.56 15.15 -0.26
C HIS A 124 -0.36 16.36 -0.40
N VAL A 125 -0.16 17.40 0.42
CA VAL A 125 -0.93 18.64 0.38
C VAL A 125 -0.75 19.35 -0.96
N ALA A 126 0.48 19.43 -1.48
CA ALA A 126 0.73 20.01 -2.80
C ALA A 126 -0.02 19.26 -3.92
N ASN A 127 -0.04 17.93 -3.86
CA ASN A 127 -0.79 17.09 -4.81
C ASN A 127 -2.30 17.30 -4.70
N LEU A 128 -2.82 17.42 -3.47
CA LEU A 128 -4.23 17.73 -3.23
C LEU A 128 -4.61 19.10 -3.78
N ILE A 129 -3.85 20.14 -3.47
CA ILE A 129 -4.06 21.50 -4.00
C ILE A 129 -4.10 21.45 -5.53
N LYS A 130 -3.11 20.81 -6.15
CA LYS A 130 -3.06 20.67 -7.63
C LYS A 130 -4.30 19.97 -8.19
N SER A 131 -4.80 18.92 -7.53
CA SER A 131 -6.01 18.21 -7.96
C SER A 131 -7.26 19.09 -7.81
N VAL A 132 -7.42 19.75 -6.66
CA VAL A 132 -8.57 20.61 -6.35
C VAL A 132 -8.59 21.85 -7.22
N SER A 133 -7.44 22.49 -7.48
CA SER A 133 -7.34 23.68 -8.34
C SER A 133 -7.87 23.43 -9.75
N LYS A 134 -7.71 22.22 -10.30
CA LYS A 134 -8.30 21.85 -11.61
C LYS A 134 -9.82 21.90 -11.55
N HIS A 135 -10.41 21.32 -10.51
CA HIS A 135 -11.87 21.32 -10.30
C HIS A 135 -12.39 22.74 -10.07
N ILE A 136 -11.71 23.53 -9.23
CA ILE A 136 -12.05 24.94 -9.00
C ILE A 136 -12.00 25.75 -10.30
N CYS A 137 -11.00 25.52 -11.16
CA CYS A 137 -10.90 26.20 -12.44
C CYS A 137 -12.12 25.94 -13.34
N VAL A 138 -12.58 24.68 -13.39
CA VAL A 138 -13.80 24.29 -14.12
C VAL A 138 -15.04 24.97 -13.51
N LEU A 139 -15.21 24.88 -12.19
CA LEU A 139 -16.33 25.53 -11.48
C LEU A 139 -16.35 27.05 -11.71
N ARG A 140 -15.19 27.69 -11.72
CA ARG A 140 -15.04 29.13 -11.98
C ARG A 140 -15.48 29.51 -13.40
N LYS A 141 -15.22 28.66 -14.41
CA LYS A 141 -15.73 28.87 -15.78
C LYS A 141 -17.25 28.68 -15.85
N LEU A 142 -17.78 27.68 -15.14
CA LEU A 142 -19.21 27.38 -15.13
C LEU A 142 -20.03 28.42 -14.36
N LYS A 143 -19.43 29.15 -13.41
CA LYS A 143 -20.05 30.25 -12.66
C LYS A 143 -20.76 31.27 -13.58
N TYR A 144 -20.21 31.53 -14.76
CA TYR A 144 -20.76 32.52 -15.70
C TYR A 144 -21.75 31.91 -16.71
N LYS A 145 -21.86 30.58 -16.79
CA LYS A 145 -22.77 29.88 -17.70
C LYS A 145 -24.02 29.35 -17.00
N LEU A 146 -23.93 29.06 -15.70
CA LEU A 146 -25.04 28.58 -14.90
C LEU A 146 -25.80 29.79 -14.35
N ASN A 147 -27.05 29.94 -14.80
CA ASN A 147 -27.92 31.00 -14.34
C ASN A 147 -28.28 30.72 -12.87
N ARG A 148 -27.86 31.59 -11.95
CA ARG A 148 -28.32 31.57 -10.55
C ARG A 148 -29.75 32.08 -10.54
N LYS A 149 -30.72 31.22 -10.90
CA LYS A 149 -32.09 31.42 -10.42
C LYS A 149 -32.06 31.12 -8.93
N ILE A 150 -32.02 32.18 -8.13
CA ILE A 150 -32.31 32.16 -6.69
C ILE A 150 -33.83 32.08 -6.57
#